data_AF-A0A2N5TWQ3-F1
#
_entry.id   AF-A0A2N5TWQ3-F1
#
_cell.length_a   1.000
_cell.length_b   1.000
_cell.length_c   1.000
_cell.angle_alpha   90.00
_cell.angle_beta   90.00
_cell.angle_gamma   90.00
#
_symmetry.space_group_name_H-M   'P 1'
#
loop_
_entity.id
_entity.type
_entity.pdbx_description
1 polymer ?
#
loop_
_entity_poly.entity_id
_entity_poly.type
_entity_poly.pdbx_seq_one_letter_code
_entity_poly.pdbx_strand_id
1 'polypeptide(L)'
;MKKVADSPIQPRMLMPDQKSDVHYKLVWYSQIARVMSQHVSDPDKPSTAISLKPPVIEQVSRAPPKIWMLKLMDAPENSSEGMGQVLDSIAKQAGLPPKVFFSKLLLMDGDLTTCRNFNSLRSLRTPSNYVEHSLQNIEFQLGASHTLWNVAHCIYKTHLGDP
;
A
#
# COMPACT_ATOMS: atom_id res chain seq x y z
N MET A 1 13.06 -0.52 -25.36
CA MET A 1 13.03 -0.24 -23.91
C MET A 1 14.47 -0.20 -23.41
N LYS A 2 14.91 0.85 -22.69
CA LYS A 2 16.23 0.85 -22.03
C LYS A 2 16.21 -0.24 -20.94
N LYS A 3 17.25 -1.09 -20.88
CA LYS A 3 17.43 -2.04 -19.77
C LYS A 3 17.51 -1.24 -18.47
N VAL A 4 16.51 -1.36 -17.62
CA VAL A 4 16.57 -0.88 -16.24
C VAL A 4 17.65 -1.72 -15.54
N ALA A 5 18.57 -1.07 -14.83
CA ALA A 5 19.61 -1.77 -14.09
C ALA A 5 18.97 -2.76 -13.11
N ASP A 6 19.55 -3.95 -12.95
CA ASP A 6 19.12 -4.93 -11.95
C ASP A 6 19.45 -4.41 -10.54
N SER A 7 18.65 -3.45 -10.07
CA SER A 7 18.63 -3.03 -8.67
C SER A 7 17.56 -3.87 -7.97
N PRO A 8 17.92 -4.83 -7.12
CA PRO A 8 16.93 -5.60 -6.37
C PRO A 8 16.16 -4.63 -5.48
N ILE A 9 14.85 -4.50 -5.74
CA ILE A 9 13.95 -3.74 -4.87
C ILE A 9 13.94 -4.46 -3.53
N GLN A 10 14.37 -3.76 -2.47
CA GLN A 10 14.35 -4.31 -1.11
C GLN A 10 13.13 -3.78 -0.38
N PRO A 11 12.44 -4.59 0.44
CA PRO A 11 11.25 -4.14 1.18
C PRO A 11 11.47 -2.86 1.99
N ARG A 12 12.67 -2.65 2.54
CA ARG A 12 13.04 -1.41 3.25
C ARG A 12 12.93 -0.13 2.42
N MET A 13 12.96 -0.23 1.08
CA MET A 13 12.81 0.91 0.17
C MET A 13 11.35 1.39 0.09
N LEU A 14 10.41 0.58 0.58
CA LEU A 14 8.97 0.88 0.63
C LEU A 14 8.52 1.30 2.03
N MET A 15 9.39 1.14 3.03
CA MET A 15 9.13 1.55 4.40
C MET A 15 9.54 3.01 4.59
N PRO A 16 8.83 3.77 5.46
CA PRO A 16 9.28 5.09 5.87
C PRO A 16 10.69 5.01 6.45
N ASP A 17 11.52 6.01 6.11
CA ASP A 17 12.76 6.23 6.85
C ASP A 17 12.51 7.11 8.07
N GLN A 18 13.50 7.18 8.97
CA GLN A 18 13.38 7.97 10.20
C GLN A 18 13.04 9.45 9.92
N LYS A 19 13.56 10.01 8.82
CA LYS A 19 13.27 11.40 8.43
C LYS A 19 11.81 11.56 8.03
N SER A 20 11.28 10.61 7.27
CA SER A 20 9.89 10.56 6.81
C SER A 20 8.95 10.39 7.98
N ASP A 21 9.28 9.55 8.97
CA ASP A 21 8.48 9.38 10.18
C ASP A 21 8.40 10.65 11.02
N VAL A 22 9.54 11.33 11.21
CA VAL A 22 9.58 12.62 11.93
C VAL A 22 8.77 13.67 11.19
N HIS A 23 8.90 13.75 9.86
CA HIS A 23 8.09 14.65 9.03
C HIS A 23 6.59 14.36 9.17
N TYR A 24 6.20 13.09 9.02
CA TYR A 24 4.83 12.63 9.14
C TYR A 24 4.22 12.99 10.51
N LYS A 25 4.99 12.80 11.58
CA LYS A 25 4.59 13.18 12.94
C LYS A 25 4.35 14.69 13.07
N LEU A 26 5.20 15.52 12.47
CA LEU A 26 5.04 16.98 12.49
C LEU A 26 3.81 17.45 11.70
N VAL A 27 3.47 16.77 10.60
CA VAL A 27 2.22 17.03 9.85
C VAL A 27 1.01 16.83 10.76
N TRP A 28 0.93 15.69 11.44
CA TRP A 28 -0.17 15.39 12.37
C TRP A 28 -0.25 16.39 13.51
N TYR A 29 0.88 16.68 14.16
CA TYR A 29 0.93 17.64 15.25
C TYR A 29 0.43 19.01 14.81
N SER A 30 0.82 19.47 13.63
CA SER A 30 0.39 20.77 13.13
C SER A 30 -1.12 20.82 12.83
N GLN A 31 -1.66 19.74 12.27
CA GLN A 31 -3.08 19.62 11.98
C GLN A 31 -3.92 19.57 13.25
N ILE A 32 -3.51 18.77 14.24
CA ILE A 32 -4.17 18.68 15.55
C ILE A 32 -4.09 20.02 16.28
N ALA A 33 -2.90 20.63 16.35
CA ALA A 33 -2.71 21.92 17.00
C ALA A 33 -3.58 23.01 16.38
N ARG A 34 -3.75 23.00 15.05
CA ARG A 34 -4.65 23.92 14.35
C ARG A 34 -6.10 23.75 14.79
N VAL A 35 -6.61 22.53 14.90
CA VAL A 35 -7.97 22.26 15.38
C VAL A 35 -8.12 22.71 16.83
N MET A 36 -7.14 22.43 17.69
CA MET A 36 -7.16 22.83 19.10
C MET A 36 -7.17 24.34 19.29
N SER A 37 -6.33 25.09 18.55
CA SER A 37 -6.31 26.56 18.61
C SER A 37 -7.60 27.17 18.05
N GLN A 38 -8.20 26.57 17.02
CA GLN A 38 -9.44 27.07 16.43
C GLN A 38 -10.69 26.84 17.28
N HIS A 39 -10.75 25.75 18.05
CA HIS A 39 -11.99 25.29 18.69
C HIS A 39 -11.92 25.16 20.21
N VAL A 40 -10.73 25.13 20.81
CA VAL A 40 -10.57 24.87 22.25
C VAL A 40 -9.99 26.09 22.95
N SER A 41 -8.71 26.40 22.70
CA SER A 41 -8.04 27.55 23.32
C SER A 41 -6.66 27.78 22.69
N ASP A 42 -6.14 28.99 22.87
CA ASP A 42 -4.79 29.35 22.46
C ASP A 42 -3.75 28.89 23.50
N PRO A 43 -2.52 28.56 23.07
CA PRO A 43 -1.48 28.12 23.98
C PRO A 43 -0.97 29.28 24.86
N ASP A 44 -0.81 29.02 26.16
CA ASP A 44 -0.26 29.97 27.13
C ASP A 44 1.13 30.53 26.73
N LYS A 45 1.91 29.74 25.99
CA LYS A 45 3.25 30.10 25.49
C LYS A 45 3.34 29.91 23.97
N PRO A 46 3.04 30.94 23.18
CA PRO A 46 3.09 30.86 21.71
C PRO A 46 4.48 30.55 21.15
N SER A 47 5.56 30.93 21.85
CA SER A 47 6.94 30.75 21.39
C SER A 47 7.41 29.29 21.37
N THR A 48 6.80 28.43 22.19
CA THR A 48 7.10 26.99 22.25
C THR A 48 5.95 26.14 21.72
N ALA A 49 4.91 26.77 21.17
CA ALA A 49 3.74 26.08 20.66
C ALA A 49 4.07 25.30 19.37
N ILE A 50 3.33 24.21 19.16
CA ILE A 50 3.40 23.45 17.92
C ILE A 50 2.98 24.36 16.76
N SER A 51 3.74 24.35 15.67
CA SER A 51 3.40 25.09 14.45
C SER A 51 2.01 24.69 13.97
N LEU A 52 1.13 25.66 13.72
CA LEU A 52 -0.19 25.40 13.11
C LEU A 52 -0.10 25.12 11.60
N LYS A 53 1.09 25.33 11.01
CA LYS A 53 1.36 25.11 9.59
C LYS A 53 2.13 23.79 9.46
N PRO A 54 1.56 22.77 8.80
CA PRO A 54 2.27 21.53 8.56
C PRO A 54 3.50 21.78 7.67
N PRO A 55 4.58 20.99 7.83
CA PRO A 55 5.72 21.06 6.94
C PRO A 55 5.30 20.70 5.51
N VAL A 56 5.99 21.28 4.52
CA VAL A 56 5.73 21.02 3.11
C VAL A 56 6.02 19.54 2.83
N ILE A 57 5.03 18.83 2.28
CA ILE A 57 5.20 17.46 1.76
C ILE A 57 5.94 17.51 0.42
N GLU A 58 6.56 16.40 0.03
CA GLU A 58 7.13 16.25 -1.30
C GLU A 58 6.10 16.60 -2.36
N GLN A 59 6.40 17.61 -3.17
CA GLN A 59 5.51 18.09 -4.21
C GLN A 59 5.79 17.29 -5.48
N VAL A 60 4.81 16.48 -5.90
CA VAL A 60 4.86 15.80 -7.20
C VAL A 60 4.81 16.86 -8.31
N SER A 61 5.57 16.64 -9.38
CA SER A 61 5.57 17.52 -10.54
C SER A 61 4.15 17.72 -11.08
N ARG A 62 3.83 18.96 -11.46
CA ARG A 62 2.56 19.31 -12.13
C ARG A 62 2.54 18.89 -13.61
N ALA A 63 3.64 18.36 -14.13
CA ALA A 63 3.68 17.86 -15.50
C ALA A 63 2.77 16.62 -15.63
N PRO A 64 2.03 16.48 -16.75
CA PRO A 64 1.24 15.28 -17.00
C PRO A 64 2.12 14.03 -16.89
N PRO A 65 1.77 13.05 -16.04
CA PRO A 65 2.55 11.83 -15.92
C PRO A 65 2.45 11.01 -17.21
N LYS A 66 3.54 10.35 -17.57
CA LYS A 66 3.51 9.35 -18.63
C LYS A 66 2.96 8.04 -18.06
N ILE A 67 1.64 7.89 -18.12
CA ILE A 67 0.95 6.69 -17.64
C ILE A 67 1.03 5.60 -18.71
N TRP A 68 1.45 4.41 -18.29
CA TRP A 68 1.37 3.20 -19.10
C TRP A 68 0.28 2.32 -18.48
N MET A 69 -0.78 2.06 -19.24
CA MET A 69 -1.86 1.19 -18.78
C MET A 69 -1.63 -0.24 -19.28
N LEU A 70 -1.87 -1.20 -18.38
CA LEU A 70 -2.05 -2.57 -18.78
C LEU A 70 -3.41 -2.70 -19.47
N LYS A 71 -3.47 -3.53 -20.50
CA LYS A 71 -4.73 -3.94 -21.13
C LYS A 71 -5.59 -4.66 -20.10
N LEU A 72 -6.89 -4.35 -20.13
CA LEU A 72 -7.92 -5.07 -19.41
C LEU A 72 -7.83 -6.58 -19.71
N MET A 73 -8.07 -7.37 -18.68
CA MET A 73 -8.01 -8.83 -18.72
C MET A 73 -9.41 -9.35 -18.40
N ASP A 74 -9.88 -10.28 -19.22
CA ASP A 74 -11.12 -11.01 -18.96
C ASP A 74 -10.76 -12.26 -18.15
N ALA A 75 -10.76 -12.11 -16.82
CA ALA A 75 -10.40 -13.16 -15.88
C ALA A 75 -11.36 -13.13 -14.68
N PRO A 76 -11.80 -14.29 -14.17
CA PRO A 76 -12.68 -14.35 -13.01
C PRO A 76 -12.00 -13.79 -11.75
N GLU A 77 -12.61 -12.78 -11.14
CA GLU A 77 -12.05 -12.02 -10.01
C GLU A 77 -11.96 -12.84 -8.70
N ASN A 78 -12.74 -13.91 -8.57
CA ASN A 78 -12.93 -14.65 -7.33
C ASN A 78 -12.39 -16.09 -7.37
N SER A 79 -11.49 -16.42 -8.30
CA SER A 79 -10.91 -17.76 -8.38
C SER A 79 -9.39 -17.75 -8.43
N SER A 80 -8.80 -18.83 -7.92
CA SER A 80 -7.36 -19.09 -8.01
C SER A 80 -6.89 -19.24 -9.46
N GLU A 81 -7.74 -19.80 -10.32
CA GLU A 81 -7.51 -19.89 -11.77
C GLU A 81 -7.47 -18.52 -12.42
N GLY A 82 -8.45 -17.64 -12.11
CA GLY A 82 -8.50 -16.28 -12.62
C GLY A 82 -7.29 -15.46 -12.22
N MET A 83 -6.82 -15.61 -10.97
CA MET A 83 -5.57 -14.99 -10.52
C MET A 83 -4.37 -15.45 -11.36
N GLY A 84 -4.28 -16.76 -11.69
CA GLY A 84 -3.25 -17.29 -12.58
C GLY A 84 -3.30 -16.65 -13.96
N GLN A 85 -4.49 -16.52 -14.55
CA GLN A 85 -4.71 -15.89 -15.86
C GLN A 85 -4.33 -14.41 -15.87
N VAL A 86 -4.59 -13.68 -14.78
CA VAL A 86 -4.17 -12.29 -14.61
C VAL A 86 -2.63 -12.19 -14.58
N LEU A 87 -1.96 -12.99 -13.76
CA LEU A 87 -0.49 -12.98 -13.65
C LEU A 87 0.19 -13.31 -14.98
N ASP A 88 -0.30 -14.31 -15.70
CA ASP A 88 0.22 -14.68 -17.03
C ASP A 88 0.00 -13.57 -18.05
N SER A 89 -1.15 -12.89 -17.99
CA SER A 89 -1.46 -11.76 -18.88
C SER A 89 -0.57 -10.56 -18.60
N ILE A 90 -0.28 -10.25 -17.33
CA ILE A 90 0.68 -9.20 -16.96
C ILE A 90 2.07 -9.54 -17.48
N ALA A 91 2.54 -10.79 -17.28
CA ALA A 91 3.85 -11.22 -17.75
C ALA A 91 4.01 -11.06 -19.27
N LYS A 92 2.99 -11.47 -20.04
CA LYS A 92 2.94 -11.30 -21.50
C LYS A 92 2.96 -9.83 -21.92
N GLN A 93 2.16 -8.98 -21.27
CA GLN A 93 2.12 -7.55 -21.57
C GLN A 93 3.43 -6.83 -21.22
N ALA A 94 4.12 -7.29 -20.17
CA ALA A 94 5.45 -6.80 -19.81
C ALA A 94 6.57 -7.32 -20.73
N GLY A 95 6.29 -8.32 -21.58
CA GLY A 95 7.28 -8.96 -22.45
C GLY A 95 8.36 -9.73 -21.68
N LEU A 96 8.06 -10.20 -20.47
CA LEU A 96 9.00 -10.88 -19.59
C LEU A 96 8.78 -12.41 -19.64
N PRO A 97 9.86 -13.22 -19.69
CA PRO A 97 9.73 -14.66 -19.51
C PRO A 97 9.11 -14.98 -18.14
N PRO A 98 8.25 -16.02 -18.02
CA PRO A 98 7.56 -16.34 -16.77
C PRO A 98 8.50 -16.44 -15.57
N LYS A 99 9.64 -17.13 -15.72
CA LYS A 99 10.64 -17.27 -14.65
C LYS A 99 11.15 -15.92 -14.15
N VAL A 100 11.40 -14.97 -15.06
CA VAL A 100 11.88 -13.62 -14.71
C VAL A 100 10.76 -12.81 -14.06
N PHE A 101 9.55 -12.88 -14.60
CA PHE A 101 8.38 -12.19 -14.04
C PHE A 101 8.09 -12.64 -12.61
N PHE A 102 7.92 -13.94 -12.39
CA PHE A 102 7.59 -14.49 -11.07
C PHE A 102 8.73 -14.31 -10.05
N SER A 103 9.99 -14.26 -10.48
CA SER A 103 11.11 -13.92 -9.59
C SER A 103 11.10 -12.48 -9.09
N LYS A 104 10.39 -11.58 -9.78
CA LYS A 104 10.29 -10.15 -9.48
C LYS A 104 8.89 -9.74 -9.02
N LEU A 105 7.94 -10.69 -8.94
CA LEU A 105 6.56 -10.42 -8.55
C LEU A 105 6.50 -10.06 -7.07
N LEU A 106 6.11 -8.82 -6.79
CA LEU A 106 5.83 -8.32 -5.45
C LEU A 106 4.34 -7.97 -5.39
N LEU A 107 3.61 -8.67 -4.53
CA LEU A 107 2.22 -8.36 -4.22
C LEU A 107 2.24 -7.56 -2.93
N MET A 108 1.83 -6.28 -2.98
CA MET A 108 1.99 -5.35 -1.85
C MET A 108 0.67 -5.09 -1.12
N ASP A 109 -0.44 -5.05 -1.83
CA ASP A 109 -1.77 -4.79 -1.29
C ASP A 109 -2.79 -5.64 -2.04
N GLY A 110 -3.88 -5.96 -1.36
CA GLY A 110 -4.98 -6.75 -1.87
C GLY A 110 -6.15 -6.66 -0.90
N ASP A 111 -7.36 -6.66 -1.42
CA ASP A 111 -8.53 -6.81 -0.57
C ASP A 111 -8.51 -8.19 0.15
N LEU A 112 -9.40 -8.36 1.11
CA LEU A 112 -9.46 -9.59 1.91
C LEU A 112 -9.63 -10.83 1.03
N THR A 113 -10.40 -10.73 -0.05
CA THR A 113 -10.67 -11.82 -0.99
C THR A 113 -9.42 -12.21 -1.77
N THR A 114 -8.66 -11.22 -2.25
CA THR A 114 -7.38 -11.39 -2.94
C THR A 114 -6.35 -12.07 -2.03
N CYS A 115 -6.23 -11.59 -0.79
CA CYS A 115 -5.36 -12.18 0.22
C CYS A 115 -5.73 -13.65 0.51
N ARG A 116 -7.03 -13.95 0.60
CA ARG A 116 -7.53 -15.32 0.82
C ARG A 116 -7.23 -16.23 -0.38
N ASN A 117 -7.53 -15.79 -1.60
CA ASN A 117 -7.29 -16.59 -2.80
C ASN A 117 -5.81 -16.91 -3.01
N PHE A 118 -4.93 -15.95 -2.72
CA PHE A 118 -3.51 -16.20 -2.79
C PHE A 118 -3.02 -17.17 -1.70
N ASN A 119 -3.47 -17.01 -0.45
CA ASN A 119 -3.11 -17.97 0.60
C ASN A 119 -3.65 -19.37 0.30
N SER A 120 -4.81 -19.49 -0.34
CA SER A 120 -5.30 -20.78 -0.87
C SER A 120 -4.36 -21.35 -1.93
N LEU A 121 -3.90 -20.55 -2.90
CA LEU A 121 -2.90 -20.95 -3.89
C LEU A 121 -1.58 -21.42 -3.25
N ARG A 122 -1.10 -20.70 -2.23
CA ARG A 122 0.09 -21.05 -1.47
C ARG A 122 -0.08 -22.39 -0.75
N SER A 123 -1.23 -22.60 -0.11
CA SER A 123 -1.56 -23.87 0.57
C SER A 123 -1.65 -25.04 -0.42
N LEU A 124 -2.28 -24.86 -1.58
CA LEU A 124 -2.36 -25.87 -2.64
C LEU A 124 -0.99 -26.27 -3.20
N ARG A 125 -0.01 -25.37 -3.15
CA ARG A 125 1.37 -25.62 -3.59
C ARG A 125 2.26 -26.15 -2.46
N THR A 126 1.72 -26.40 -1.27
CA THR A 126 2.44 -26.98 -0.15
C THR A 126 2.06 -28.46 0.00
N PRO A 127 3.01 -29.39 0.19
CA PRO A 127 4.46 -29.19 0.23
C PRO A 127 5.09 -29.37 -1.15
N SER A 128 5.44 -28.27 -1.84
CA SER A 128 6.34 -28.34 -2.98
C SER A 128 7.78 -28.17 -2.50
N ASN A 129 8.66 -29.08 -2.92
CA ASN A 129 10.10 -29.04 -2.60
C ASN A 129 10.87 -27.96 -3.40
N TYR A 130 10.21 -27.31 -4.36
CA TYR A 130 10.82 -26.27 -5.20
C TYR A 130 10.57 -24.89 -4.59
N VAL A 131 11.65 -24.16 -4.32
CA VAL A 131 11.63 -22.81 -3.73
C VAL A 131 10.79 -21.84 -4.58
N GLU A 132 10.77 -22.04 -5.90
CA GLU A 132 10.01 -21.22 -6.85
C GLU A 132 8.49 -21.37 -6.67
N HIS A 133 8.03 -22.46 -6.05
CA HIS A 133 6.61 -22.76 -5.88
C HIS A 133 6.08 -22.39 -4.49
N SER A 134 6.96 -22.13 -3.52
CA SER A 134 6.58 -21.91 -2.11
C SER A 134 5.89 -20.57 -1.88
N LEU A 135 6.10 -19.58 -2.77
CA LEU A 135 5.55 -18.22 -2.68
C LEU A 135 5.80 -17.54 -1.32
N GLN A 136 6.83 -17.97 -0.57
CA GLN A 136 7.11 -17.50 0.79
C GLN A 136 7.68 -16.07 0.85
N ASN A 137 8.20 -15.57 -0.27
CA ASN A 137 8.79 -14.24 -0.39
C ASN A 137 7.75 -13.12 -0.65
N ILE A 138 6.46 -13.43 -0.51
CA ILE A 138 5.35 -12.51 -0.77
C ILE A 138 4.61 -12.24 0.55
N GLU A 139 4.47 -10.96 0.92
CA GLU A 139 3.81 -10.52 2.14
C GLU A 139 2.68 -9.57 1.79
N PHE A 140 1.50 -9.75 2.41
CA PHE A 140 0.36 -8.87 2.20
C PHE A 140 0.33 -7.78 3.25
N GLN A 141 0.41 -6.53 2.83
CA GLN A 141 0.00 -5.44 3.69
C GLN A 141 -1.52 -5.30 3.57
N LEU A 142 -2.27 -5.81 4.56
CA LEU A 142 -3.71 -5.56 4.62
C LEU A 142 -3.94 -4.04 4.63
N GLY A 143 -4.66 -3.54 3.64
CA GLY A 143 -4.96 -2.12 3.51
C GLY A 143 -5.48 -1.52 4.82
N ALA A 144 -4.72 -0.59 5.39
CA ALA A 144 -5.05 0.08 6.65
C ALA A 144 -6.39 0.84 6.56
N SER A 145 -6.85 1.17 5.35
CA SER A 145 -8.11 1.85 5.09
C SER A 145 -9.32 1.11 5.65
N HIS A 146 -9.42 -0.20 5.49
CA HIS A 146 -10.58 -0.94 5.99
C HIS A 146 -10.53 -1.09 7.52
N THR A 147 -9.35 -1.27 8.10
CA THR A 147 -9.16 -1.28 9.56
C THR A 147 -9.48 0.09 10.16
N LEU A 148 -8.97 1.17 9.56
CA LEU A 148 -9.26 2.54 9.96
C LEU A 148 -10.74 2.87 9.80
N TRP A 149 -11.38 2.39 8.74
CA TRP A 149 -12.83 2.51 8.56
C TRP A 149 -13.59 1.77 9.65
N ASN A 150 -13.20 0.52 9.98
CA ASN A 150 -13.83 -0.26 11.06
C ASN A 150 -13.67 0.45 12.42
N VAL A 151 -12.50 1.00 12.71
CA VAL A 151 -12.22 1.75 13.95
C VAL A 151 -13.03 3.05 13.99
N ALA A 152 -13.00 3.84 12.92
CA ALA A 152 -13.74 5.10 12.82
C ALA A 152 -15.26 4.86 12.92
N HIS A 153 -15.77 3.83 12.25
CA HIS A 153 -17.16 3.42 12.30
C HIS A 153 -17.57 2.92 13.68
N CYS A 154 -16.70 2.18 14.39
CA CYS A 154 -16.93 1.79 15.78
C CYS A 154 -17.01 3.00 16.71
N ILE A 155 -16.03 3.93 16.62
CA ILE A 155 -16.04 5.20 17.38
C ILE A 155 -17.33 5.98 17.09
N TYR A 156 -17.69 6.10 15.81
CA TYR A 156 -18.90 6.80 15.39
C TYR A 156 -20.16 6.17 16.01
N LYS A 157 -20.35 4.85 15.88
CA LYS A 157 -21.50 4.13 16.47
C LYS A 157 -21.56 4.23 17.99
N THR A 158 -20.41 4.12 18.66
CA THR A 158 -20.35 4.18 20.12
C THR A 158 -20.71 5.56 20.66
N HIS A 159 -20.32 6.64 19.98
CA HIS A 159 -20.49 8.00 20.50
C HIS A 159 -21.65 8.78 19.91
N LEU A 160 -22.06 8.46 18.68
CA LEU A 160 -23.11 9.18 17.94
C LEU A 160 -24.32 8.30 17.62
N GLY A 161 -24.27 7.01 17.98
CA GLY A 161 -25.33 6.04 17.69
C GLY A 161 -25.33 5.56 16.24
N ASP A 162 -26.30 4.70 15.92
CA ASP A 162 -26.66 4.43 14.52
C ASP A 162 -27.65 5.55 14.07
N PRO A 163 -27.38 6.25 12.95
CA PRO A 163 -28.38 7.12 12.35
C PRO A 163 -29.60 6.34 11.84
#